data_AF-A0A7K2FQX2-F1
#
_entry.id   AF-A0A7K2FQX2-F1
#
_cell.length_a   1.000
_cell.length_b   1.000
_cell.length_c   1.000
_cell.angle_alpha   90.00
_cell.angle_beta   90.00
_cell.angle_gamma   90.00
#
_symmetry.space_group_name_H-M   'P 1'
#
loop_
_entity.id
_entity.type
_entity.pdbx_description
1 polymer ?
#
loop_
_entity_poly.entity_id
_entity_poly.type
_entity_poly.pdbx_seq_one_letter_code
_entity_poly.pdbx_strand_id
1 'polypeptide(L)'
;AASPSDKDDAKHGKEAASAGPSASPDPVPTTEKDARAWLATAERTLADRRARALLDVPGELARLMASVAAAGAAHAFVLTEGDK
;
A
#
# COMPACT_ATOMS: atom_id res chain seq x y z
N ALA A 1 44.68 -2.68 -26.32
CA ALA A 1 43.69 -3.07 -25.30
C ALA A 1 42.32 -3.02 -25.96
N ALA A 2 41.61 -4.14 -25.99
CA ALA A 2 40.26 -4.22 -26.54
C ALA A 2 39.25 -3.65 -25.53
N SER A 3 38.25 -2.92 -26.01
CA SER A 3 36.99 -2.70 -25.31
C SER A 3 35.86 -2.51 -26.34
N PRO A 4 34.65 -2.96 -26.00
CA PRO A 4 33.78 -3.69 -26.92
C PRO A 4 32.63 -2.84 -27.44
N SER A 5 31.97 -3.39 -28.46
CA SER A 5 30.74 -2.90 -29.06
C SER A 5 29.56 -2.90 -28.08
N ASP A 6 29.01 -1.73 -27.79
CA ASP A 6 27.67 -1.58 -27.24
C ASP A 6 26.66 -1.47 -28.40
N LYS A 7 25.99 -2.58 -28.69
CA LYS A 7 24.74 -2.63 -29.46
C LYS A 7 23.77 -3.51 -28.71
N ASP A 8 22.92 -2.88 -27.90
CA ASP A 8 21.60 -3.39 -27.56
C ASP A 8 20.69 -2.22 -27.17
N ASP A 9 20.30 -1.46 -28.19
CA ASP A 9 19.03 -0.72 -28.19
C ASP A 9 17.89 -1.73 -28.27
N ALA A 10 17.26 -2.04 -27.14
CA ALA A 10 15.96 -2.71 -27.13
C ALA A 10 15.14 -2.34 -25.89
N LYS A 11 14.56 -1.14 -25.95
CA LYS A 11 13.12 -0.91 -25.68
C LYS A 11 12.51 -1.86 -24.62
N HIS A 12 12.68 -1.54 -23.33
CA HIS A 12 11.68 -1.95 -22.35
C HIS A 12 10.71 -0.78 -22.14
N GLY A 13 9.50 -1.01 -22.64
CA GLY A 13 8.44 -0.04 -22.71
C GLY A 13 8.14 0.53 -21.34
N LYS A 14 8.00 1.85 -21.33
CA LYS A 14 7.36 2.61 -20.27
C LYS A 14 5.91 2.11 -20.20
N GLU A 15 5.64 1.07 -19.40
CA GLU A 15 4.28 0.74 -18.99
C GLU A 15 3.79 1.91 -18.14
N ALA A 16 3.23 2.91 -18.82
CA ALA A 16 2.37 3.87 -18.19
C ALA A 16 1.18 3.07 -17.67
N ALA A 17 1.21 2.73 -16.38
CA ALA A 17 0.02 2.34 -15.65
C ALA A 17 -1.05 3.38 -15.98
N SER A 18 -2.06 2.99 -16.74
CA SER A 18 -3.19 3.87 -17.03
C SER A 18 -3.80 4.22 -15.68
N ALA A 19 -3.60 5.47 -15.24
CA ALA A 19 -4.30 6.00 -14.10
C ALA A 19 -5.78 5.92 -14.43
N GLY A 20 -6.48 4.98 -13.79
CA GLY A 20 -7.94 4.88 -13.88
C GLY A 20 -8.60 6.18 -13.43
N PRO A 21 -9.93 6.32 -13.61
CA PRO A 21 -10.65 7.53 -13.20
C PRO A 21 -10.29 7.86 -11.75
N SER A 22 -9.73 9.06 -11.55
CA SER A 22 -9.36 9.54 -10.23
C SER A 22 -10.63 9.62 -9.40
N ALA A 23 -10.75 8.75 -8.40
CA ALA A 23 -11.85 8.88 -7.44
C ALA A 23 -11.79 10.28 -6.83
N SER A 24 -12.94 10.96 -6.76
CA SER A 24 -13.04 12.21 -6.02
C SER A 24 -12.54 11.97 -4.60
N PRO A 25 -11.77 12.91 -4.02
CA PRO A 25 -11.27 12.73 -2.66
C PRO A 25 -12.44 12.61 -1.70
N ASP A 26 -12.33 11.69 -0.75
CA ASP A 26 -13.27 11.59 0.35
C ASP A 26 -13.28 12.91 1.16
N PRO A 27 -14.45 13.34 1.67
CA PRO A 27 -14.54 14.54 2.49
C PRO A 27 -13.62 14.41 3.72
N VAL A 28 -12.79 15.43 3.94
CA VAL A 28 -11.85 15.48 5.07
C VAL A 28 -12.62 15.82 6.35
N PRO A 29 -12.48 15.02 7.43
CA PRO A 29 -13.11 15.32 8.71
C PRO A 29 -12.65 16.67 9.30
N THR A 30 -13.56 17.39 9.96
CA THR A 30 -13.32 18.76 10.46
C THR A 30 -12.88 18.82 11.92
N THR A 31 -13.00 17.72 12.65
CA THR A 31 -12.52 17.61 14.04
C THR A 31 -11.34 16.66 14.12
N GLU A 32 -10.43 16.91 15.06
CA GLU A 32 -9.28 16.03 15.30
C GLU A 32 -9.73 14.59 15.60
N LYS A 33 -10.76 14.44 16.45
CA LYS A 33 -11.30 13.13 16.82
C LYS A 33 -11.84 12.38 15.61
N ASP A 34 -12.63 13.04 14.76
CA ASP A 34 -13.19 12.40 13.57
C ASP A 34 -12.09 12.09 12.54
N ALA A 35 -11.06 12.95 12.43
CA ALA A 35 -9.91 12.72 11.56
C ALA A 35 -9.11 11.48 12.01
N ARG A 36 -8.88 11.31 13.31
CA ARG A 36 -8.19 10.14 13.86
C ARG A 36 -9.00 8.86 13.70
N ALA A 37 -10.30 8.89 13.99
CA ALA A 37 -11.19 7.74 13.80
C ALA A 37 -11.29 7.32 12.31
N TRP A 38 -11.37 8.30 11.41
CA TRP A 38 -11.36 8.06 9.96
C TRP A 38 -10.03 7.43 9.52
N LEU A 39 -8.90 7.96 9.98
CA LEU A 39 -7.58 7.41 9.67
C LEU A 39 -7.41 5.98 10.19
N ALA A 40 -7.82 5.71 11.43
CA ALA A 40 -7.76 4.37 12.00
C ALA A 40 -8.58 3.36 11.18
N THR A 41 -9.77 3.78 10.72
CA THR A 41 -10.64 2.96 9.86
C THR A 41 -10.02 2.72 8.48
N ALA A 42 -9.40 3.74 7.89
CA ALA A 42 -8.71 3.63 6.60
C ALA A 42 -7.53 2.66 6.69
N GLU A 43 -6.70 2.76 7.73
CA GLU A 43 -5.57 1.85 7.98
C GLU A 43 -6.02 0.41 8.22
N ARG A 44 -7.07 0.19 9.02
CA ARG A 44 -7.67 -1.14 9.22
C ARG A 44 -8.15 -1.73 7.90
N THR A 45 -8.89 -0.96 7.11
CA THR A 45 -9.40 -1.39 5.79
C THR A 45 -8.26 -1.77 4.85
N LEU A 46 -7.19 -0.99 4.82
CA LEU A 46 -6.02 -1.28 4.01
C LEU A 46 -5.29 -2.55 4.47
N ALA A 47 -5.10 -2.71 5.78
CA ALA A 47 -4.52 -3.91 6.37
C ALA A 47 -5.34 -5.16 6.03
N ASP A 48 -6.67 -5.09 6.12
CA ASP A 48 -7.57 -6.20 5.79
C ASP A 48 -7.52 -6.57 4.30
N ARG A 49 -7.45 -5.58 3.40
CA ARG A 49 -7.25 -5.85 1.96
C ARG A 49 -5.94 -6.57 1.71
N ARG A 50 -4.85 -6.15 2.36
CA ARG A 50 -3.54 -6.82 2.26
C ARG A 50 -3.58 -8.22 2.84
N ALA A 51 -4.26 -8.43 3.97
CA ALA A 51 -4.45 -9.73 4.60
C ALA A 51 -5.23 -10.70 3.68
N ARG A 52 -6.24 -10.21 2.96
CA ARG A 52 -6.96 -11.00 1.94
C ARG A 52 -6.07 -11.38 0.77
N ALA A 53 -5.27 -10.44 0.26
CA ALA A 53 -4.34 -10.69 -0.84
C ALA A 53 -3.25 -11.72 -0.53
N LEU A 54 -2.98 -12.01 0.76
CA LEU A 54 -2.04 -13.07 1.16
C LEU A 54 -2.42 -14.45 0.62
N LEU A 55 -3.72 -14.68 0.43
CA LEU A 55 -4.25 -15.97 -0.02
C LEU A 55 -3.88 -16.27 -1.49
N ASP A 56 -3.52 -15.24 -2.24
CA ASP A 56 -3.26 -15.32 -3.68
C ASP A 56 -1.76 -15.32 -4.02
N VAL A 57 -0.86 -15.20 -3.02
CA VAL A 57 0.59 -15.13 -3.21
C VAL A 57 1.33 -16.31 -2.53
N PRO A 58 2.40 -16.85 -3.14
CA PRO A 58 3.09 -18.01 -2.59
C PRO A 58 4.20 -17.64 -1.57
N GLY A 59 4.43 -18.56 -0.64
CA GLY A 59 5.70 -18.68 0.10
C GLY A 59 6.15 -17.43 0.85
N GLU A 60 7.37 -16.99 0.57
CA GLU A 60 8.00 -15.88 1.30
C GLU A 60 7.33 -14.53 1.02
N LEU A 61 6.76 -14.32 -0.17
CA LEU A 61 6.01 -13.09 -0.47
C LEU A 61 4.77 -12.96 0.43
N ALA A 62 4.08 -14.07 0.69
CA ALA A 62 2.97 -14.10 1.64
C ALA A 62 3.42 -13.71 3.05
N ARG A 63 4.58 -14.19 3.49
CA ARG A 63 5.14 -13.85 4.82
C ARG A 63 5.51 -12.37 4.93
N LEU A 64 6.17 -11.81 3.90
CA LEU A 64 6.50 -10.39 3.84
C LEU A 64 5.22 -9.52 3.84
N MET A 65 4.26 -9.87 2.99
CA MET A 65 2.97 -9.17 2.94
C MET A 65 2.19 -9.28 4.25
N ALA A 66 2.30 -10.41 4.96
CA ALA A 66 1.70 -10.59 6.28
C ALA A 66 2.33 -9.66 7.32
N SER A 67 3.66 -9.47 7.29
CA SER A 67 4.34 -8.49 8.15
C SER A 67 3.86 -7.07 7.86
N VAL A 68 3.70 -6.70 6.59
CA VAL A 68 3.19 -5.38 6.18
C VAL A 68 1.73 -5.18 6.61
N ALA A 69 0.87 -6.20 6.45
CA ALA A 69 -0.52 -6.15 6.91
C ALA A 69 -0.60 -6.01 8.44
N ALA A 70 0.24 -6.75 9.17
CA ALA A 70 0.33 -6.68 10.63
C ALA A 70 0.80 -5.31 11.12
N ALA A 71 1.77 -4.67 10.45
CA ALA A 71 2.21 -3.32 10.77
C ALA A 71 1.06 -2.29 10.60
N GLY A 72 0.30 -2.38 9.51
CA GLY A 72 -0.89 -1.51 9.31
C GLY A 72 -1.98 -1.75 10.37
N ALA A 73 -2.20 -3.01 10.76
CA ALA A 73 -3.09 -3.35 11.85
C ALA A 73 -2.64 -2.77 13.20
N ALA A 74 -1.33 -2.76 13.48
CA ALA A 74 -0.77 -2.15 14.68
C ALA A 74 -0.92 -0.63 14.68
N HIS A 75 -0.72 0.03 13.52
CA HIS A 75 -0.99 1.47 13.39
C HIS A 75 -2.45 1.80 13.66
N ALA A 76 -3.40 1.05 13.08
CA ALA A 76 -4.82 1.23 13.35
C ALA A 76 -5.14 1.10 14.85
N PHE A 77 -4.55 0.09 15.52
CA PHE A 77 -4.72 -0.12 16.95
C PHE A 77 -4.22 1.06 17.78
N VAL A 78 -2.99 1.54 17.54
CA VAL A 78 -2.41 2.68 18.27
C VAL A 78 -3.24 3.94 18.08
N LEU A 79 -3.76 4.19 16.87
CA LEU A 79 -4.63 5.35 16.60
C LEU A 79 -5.91 5.30 17.46
N THR A 80 -6.51 4.12 17.63
CA THR A 80 -7.68 3.91 18.49
C THR A 80 -7.39 3.86 20.00
N GLU A 81 -6.20 3.44 20.43
CA GLU A 81 -5.84 3.46 21.87
C GLU A 81 -5.47 4.86 22.35
N GLY A 82 -4.81 5.68 21.52
CA GLY A 82 -4.55 7.08 21.85
C GLY A 82 -5.79 7.98 21.83
N ASP A 83 -6.96 7.44 21.51
CA ASP A 83 -8.28 8.12 21.53
C ASP A 83 -9.08 7.81 22.81
N LYS A 84 -8.57 6.91 23.68
CA LYS A 84 -9.11 6.65 25.02
C LYS A 84 -8.51 7.60 26.05
#